data_AF-A0A8J6FFS0-F1
#
_entry.id   AF-A0A8J6FFS0-F1
#
_cell.length_a   1.000
_cell.length_b   1.000
_cell.length_c   1.000
_cell.angle_alpha   90.00
_cell.angle_beta   90.00
_cell.angle_gamma   90.00
#
_symmetry.space_group_name_H-M   'P 1'
#
loop_
_entity.id
_entity.type
_entity.pdbx_description
1 polymer ?
#
loop_
_entity_poly.entity_id
_entity_poly.type
_entity_poly.pdbx_seq_one_letter_code
_entity_poly.pdbx_strand_id
1 'polypeptide(L)'
;MCISNGNYKMEFLEIGGSEQLRPYWKMYLSRAFAVVFVVDAADRARLPLAKRHLHQLIQLDSVLPLIVLANKQDLQDAYHIPEIHDALALSEICENRKLFLIGTYVIKDGSEMSSGIQDTKEFLAQLLLENC
;
A
#
# COMPACT_ATOMS: atom_id res chain seq x y z
N MET A 1 9.31 9.18 -6.63
CA MET A 1 8.77 9.24 -8.02
C MET A 1 7.72 10.35 -8.09
N CYS A 2 7.75 11.20 -9.11
CA CYS A 2 6.71 12.22 -9.31
C CYS A 2 5.82 11.80 -10.48
N ILE A 3 4.51 11.74 -10.29
CA ILE A 3 3.52 11.50 -11.35
C ILE A 3 2.65 12.75 -11.46
N SER A 4 2.58 13.32 -12.66
CA SER A 4 1.73 14.48 -12.95
C SER A 4 0.81 14.17 -14.11
N ASN A 5 -0.45 14.56 -13.99
CA ASN A 5 -1.39 14.58 -15.10
C ASN A 5 -2.21 15.86 -14.97
N GLY A 6 -2.06 16.81 -15.91
CA GLY A 6 -2.71 18.12 -16.10
C GLY A 6 -3.30 18.88 -14.90
N ASN A 7 -4.10 18.22 -14.09
CA ASN A 7 -4.87 18.70 -12.95
C ASN A 7 -4.27 18.35 -11.58
N TYR A 8 -3.30 17.43 -11.50
CA TYR A 8 -2.67 17.04 -10.23
C TYR A 8 -1.20 16.63 -10.38
N LYS A 9 -0.45 16.77 -9.27
CA LYS A 9 0.92 16.31 -9.12
C LYS A 9 1.02 15.48 -7.83
N MET A 10 1.52 14.25 -7.96
CA MET A 10 1.74 13.32 -6.86
C MET A 10 3.22 13.04 -6.69
N GLU A 11 3.70 13.10 -5.45
CA GLU A 11 5.05 12.71 -5.07
C GLU A 11 5.00 11.45 -4.21
N PHE A 12 5.56 10.37 -4.74
CA PHE A 12 5.75 9.11 -4.04
C PHE A 12 7.14 9.09 -3.42
N LEU A 13 7.16 9.04 -2.09
CA LEU A 13 8.38 8.81 -1.33
C LEU A 13 8.50 7.32 -1.03
N GLU A 14 9.50 6.67 -1.62
CA GLU A 14 9.83 5.29 -1.28
C GLU A 14 10.73 5.28 -0.04
N ILE A 15 10.30 4.55 0.99
CA ILE A 15 11.08 4.35 2.20
C ILE A 15 11.34 2.86 2.33
N GLY A 16 12.61 2.47 2.43
CA GLY A 16 12.99 1.07 2.51
C GLY A 16 12.37 0.37 3.73
N GLY A 17 12.05 -0.92 3.56
CA GLY A 17 11.42 -1.75 4.60
C GLY A 17 12.38 -2.55 5.48
N SER A 18 13.69 -2.36 5.32
CA SER A 18 14.69 -2.98 6.19
C SER A 18 14.55 -2.47 7.62
N GLU A 19 14.89 -3.31 8.60
CA GLU A 19 14.72 -3.00 10.02
C GLU A 19 15.34 -1.66 10.43
N GLN A 20 16.50 -1.33 9.88
CA GLN A 20 17.23 -0.08 10.13
C GLN A 20 16.50 1.16 9.60
N LEU A 21 15.63 1.01 8.59
CA LEU A 21 14.92 2.10 7.95
C LEU A 21 13.51 2.32 8.51
N ARG A 22 12.92 1.33 9.19
CA ARG A 22 11.56 1.44 9.79
C ARG A 22 11.39 2.60 10.76
N PRO A 23 12.38 2.99 11.59
CA PRO A 23 12.24 4.15 12.48
C PRO A 23 11.93 5.47 11.76
N TYR A 24 12.27 5.59 10.47
CA TYR A 24 12.03 6.79 9.68
C TYR A 24 10.59 6.90 9.16
N TRP A 25 9.81 5.82 9.10
CA TRP A 25 8.46 5.83 8.54
C TRP A 25 7.57 6.90 9.19
N LYS A 26 7.63 7.01 10.52
CA LYS A 26 6.85 7.98 11.30
C LYS A 26 7.16 9.44 10.95
N MET A 27 8.35 9.74 10.41
CA MET A 27 8.77 11.11 10.09
C MET A 27 8.03 11.68 8.88
N TYR A 28 7.43 10.81 8.06
CA TYR A 28 6.79 11.19 6.80
C TYR A 28 5.26 11.12 6.85
N LEU A 29 4.67 10.46 7.85
CA LEU A 29 3.22 10.30 7.96
C LEU A 29 2.47 11.63 8.02
N SER A 30 2.95 12.60 8.80
CA SER A 30 2.27 13.90 8.97
C SER A 30 2.18 14.75 7.70
N ARG A 31 2.94 14.39 6.66
CA ARG A 31 2.95 15.07 5.36
C ARG A 31 2.38 14.19 4.24
N ALA A 32 1.98 12.96 4.56
CA ALA A 32 1.46 12.02 3.58
C ALA A 32 -0.03 12.26 3.36
N PHE A 33 -0.47 12.15 2.11
CA PHE A 33 -1.90 12.13 1.76
C PHE A 33 -2.52 10.73 1.91
N ALA A 34 -1.69 9.69 1.74
CA ALA A 34 -2.06 8.30 1.89
C ALA A 34 -0.80 7.46 2.14
N VAL A 35 -0.96 6.28 2.74
CA VAL A 35 0.08 5.26 2.85
C VAL A 35 -0.15 4.19 1.80
N VAL A 36 0.87 3.88 1.01
CA VAL A 36 0.92 2.68 0.18
C VAL A 36 1.81 1.66 0.86
N PHE A 37 1.23 0.58 1.38
CA PHE A 37 1.94 -0.48 2.08
C PHE A 37 2.01 -1.74 1.21
N VAL A 38 3.21 -2.10 0.78
CA VAL A 38 3.42 -3.25 -0.12
C VAL A 38 3.81 -4.48 0.67
N VAL A 39 3.10 -5.59 0.46
CA VAL A 39 3.43 -6.90 1.02
C VAL A 39 3.77 -7.89 -0.08
N ASP A 40 4.66 -8.83 0.22
CA ASP A 40 4.91 -9.99 -0.62
C ASP A 40 3.85 -11.05 -0.30
N ALA A 41 2.88 -11.24 -1.20
CA ALA A 41 1.75 -12.14 -0.97
C ALA A 41 2.16 -13.62 -0.93
N ALA A 42 3.33 -13.97 -1.48
CA ALA A 42 3.88 -15.33 -1.44
C ALA A 42 4.72 -15.59 -0.17
N ASP A 43 5.11 -14.55 0.58
CA ASP A 43 5.93 -14.72 1.78
C ASP A 43 5.08 -14.85 3.06
N ARG A 44 4.52 -16.04 3.23
CA ARG A 44 3.66 -16.38 4.38
C ARG A 44 4.37 -16.20 5.73
N ALA A 45 5.68 -16.47 5.78
CA ALA A 45 6.45 -16.39 7.02
C ALA A 45 6.62 -14.95 7.51
N ARG A 46 6.67 -13.97 6.59
CA ARG A 46 6.82 -12.55 6.93
C ARG A 46 5.50 -11.80 7.10
N LEU A 47 4.36 -12.33 6.68
CA LEU A 47 3.06 -11.66 6.86
C LEU A 47 2.73 -11.29 8.32
N PRO A 48 2.99 -12.13 9.35
CA PRO A 48 2.78 -11.73 10.73
C PRO A 48 3.65 -10.53 11.17
N LEU A 49 4.87 -10.42 10.64
CA LEU A 49 5.73 -9.26 10.88
C LEU A 49 5.20 -8.03 10.14
N ALA A 50 4.74 -8.19 8.90
CA ALA A 50 4.10 -7.13 8.14
C ALA A 50 2.83 -6.60 8.82
N LYS A 51 1.96 -7.49 9.34
CA LYS A 51 0.79 -7.12 10.16
C LYS A 51 1.20 -6.21 11.31
N ARG A 52 2.16 -6.65 12.15
CA ARG A 52 2.60 -5.90 13.33
C ARG A 52 3.07 -4.49 12.96
N HIS A 53 3.87 -4.38 11.90
CA HIS A 53 4.40 -3.11 11.44
C HIS A 53 3.35 -2.20 10.81
N LEU A 54 2.44 -2.76 10.01
CA LEU A 54 1.31 -2.02 9.46
C LEU A 54 0.47 -1.44 10.59
N HIS A 55 0.06 -2.26 11.55
CA HIS A 55 -0.77 -1.84 12.68
C HIS A 55 -0.09 -0.74 13.52
N GLN A 56 1.20 -0.90 13.83
CA GLN A 56 1.98 0.12 14.53
C GLN A 56 2.04 1.45 13.77
N LEU A 57 2.26 1.40 12.45
CA LEU A 57 2.36 2.59 11.62
C LEU A 57 1.03 3.36 11.56
N ILE A 58 -0.05 2.61 11.37
CA ILE A 58 -1.41 3.10 11.14
C ILE A 58 -2.06 3.60 12.43
N GLN A 59 -1.61 3.13 13.60
CA GLN A 59 -1.99 3.73 14.89
C GLN A 59 -1.44 5.14 15.11
N LEU A 60 -0.37 5.55 14.41
CA LEU A 60 0.18 6.90 14.54
C LEU A 60 -0.70 7.96 13.87
N ASP A 61 -1.52 7.56 12.89
CA ASP A 61 -2.53 8.41 12.26
C ASP A 61 -3.75 7.56 11.92
N SER A 62 -4.81 7.71 12.73
CA SER A 62 -6.01 6.88 12.68
C SER A 62 -6.88 7.10 11.44
N VAL A 63 -6.73 8.23 10.75
CA VAL A 63 -7.60 8.66 9.64
C VAL A 63 -6.93 8.62 8.28
N LEU A 64 -5.59 8.53 8.25
CA LEU A 64 -4.82 8.52 7.01
C LEU A 64 -5.23 7.34 6.09
N PRO A 65 -5.63 7.60 4.83
CA PRO A 65 -5.98 6.55 3.88
C PRO A 65 -4.86 5.53 3.68
N LEU A 66 -5.24 4.25 3.57
CA LEU A 66 -4.32 3.14 3.42
C LEU A 66 -4.63 2.34 2.15
N ILE A 67 -3.60 2.12 1.34
CA ILE A 67 -3.63 1.21 0.20
C ILE A 67 -2.63 0.08 0.49
N VAL A 68 -3.12 -1.15 0.59
CA VAL A 68 -2.28 -2.34 0.71
C VAL A 68 -2.12 -2.95 -0.68
N LEU A 69 -0.88 -3.08 -1.14
CA LEU A 69 -0.56 -3.78 -2.38
C LEU A 69 -0.09 -5.20 -2.04
N ALA A 70 -0.93 -6.19 -2.33
CA ALA A 70 -0.59 -7.59 -2.25
C ALA A 70 0.20 -7.97 -3.51
N ASN A 71 1.53 -7.81 -3.45
CA ASN A 71 2.40 -8.02 -4.60
C ASN A 71 2.74 -9.50 -4.81
N LYS A 72 3.19 -9.85 -6.01
CA LYS A 72 3.55 -11.21 -6.46
C LYS A 72 2.36 -12.16 -6.63
N GLN A 73 1.21 -11.63 -7.02
CA GLN A 73 0.02 -12.45 -7.33
C GLN A 73 0.20 -13.37 -8.54
N ASP A 74 1.31 -13.26 -9.27
CA ASP A 74 1.72 -14.17 -10.34
C ASP A 74 2.28 -15.51 -9.83
N LEU A 75 2.64 -15.60 -8.54
CA LEU A 75 3.21 -16.80 -7.94
C LEU A 75 2.12 -17.74 -7.43
N GLN A 76 2.31 -19.05 -7.64
CA GLN A 76 1.35 -20.09 -7.24
C GLN A 76 1.09 -20.11 -5.72
N ASP A 77 2.10 -19.79 -4.91
CA ASP A 77 1.99 -19.84 -3.44
C ASP A 77 1.44 -18.54 -2.82
N ALA A 78 1.15 -17.54 -3.65
CA ALA A 78 0.62 -16.26 -3.20
C ALA A 78 -0.76 -16.43 -2.54
N TYR A 79 -0.94 -15.80 -1.38
CA TYR A 79 -2.26 -15.66 -0.79
C TYR A 79 -3.17 -14.84 -1.71
N HIS A 80 -4.39 -15.33 -1.85
CA HIS A 80 -5.47 -14.60 -2.48
C HIS A 80 -5.87 -13.39 -1.63
N ILE A 81 -6.57 -12.44 -2.24
CA ILE A 81 -6.98 -11.17 -1.61
C ILE A 81 -7.70 -11.38 -0.26
N PRO A 82 -8.68 -12.29 -0.11
CA PRO A 82 -9.32 -12.52 1.20
C PRO A 82 -8.33 -13.04 2.26
N GLU A 83 -7.40 -13.90 1.89
CA GLU A 83 -6.41 -14.46 2.80
C GLU A 83 -5.41 -13.38 3.27
N ILE A 84 -5.02 -12.44 2.40
CA ILE A 84 -4.20 -11.29 2.78
C ILE A 84 -4.97 -10.37 3.73
N HIS A 85 -6.24 -10.12 3.44
CA HIS A 85 -7.10 -9.29 4.29
C HIS A 85 -7.14 -9.84 5.73
N ASP A 86 -7.32 -11.15 5.86
CA ASP A 86 -7.38 -11.83 7.16
C ASP A 86 -5.99 -11.92 7.82
N ALA A 87 -4.95 -12.27 7.06
CA ALA A 87 -3.58 -12.38 7.57
C ALA A 87 -3.04 -11.05 8.12
N LEU A 88 -3.44 -9.93 7.53
CA LEU A 88 -3.09 -8.58 7.99
C LEU A 88 -4.12 -8.01 8.98
N ALA A 89 -5.21 -8.72 9.24
CA ALA A 89 -6.34 -8.28 10.07
C ALA A 89 -6.82 -6.87 9.71
N LEU A 90 -7.11 -6.64 8.43
CA LEU A 90 -7.47 -5.31 7.93
C LEU A 90 -8.82 -4.82 8.49
N SER A 91 -9.71 -5.73 8.91
CA SER A 91 -10.94 -5.38 9.63
C SER A 91 -10.70 -4.61 10.92
N GLU A 92 -9.56 -4.81 11.58
CA GLU A 92 -9.23 -4.13 12.84
C GLU A 92 -8.80 -2.68 12.62
N ILE A 93 -8.48 -2.27 11.38
CA ILE A 93 -7.90 -0.97 11.06
C ILE A 93 -8.66 -0.17 9.99
N CYS A 94 -9.77 -0.71 9.47
CA CYS A 94 -10.57 -0.08 8.41
C CYS A 94 -11.71 0.84 8.91
N GLU A 95 -12.07 0.80 10.19
CA GLU A 95 -13.28 1.46 10.70
C GLU A 95 -13.27 2.99 10.50
N ASN A 96 -12.13 3.65 10.71
CA ASN A 96 -12.02 5.12 10.71
C ASN A 96 -11.24 5.69 9.52
N ARG A 97 -10.92 4.87 8.51
CA ARG A 97 -10.14 5.29 7.34
C ARG A 97 -10.61 4.62 6.06
N LYS A 98 -10.36 5.27 4.93
CA LYS A 98 -10.46 4.63 3.62
C LYS A 98 -9.34 3.59 3.49
N LEU A 99 -9.70 2.33 3.23
CA LEU A 99 -8.76 1.21 3.06
C LEU A 99 -9.01 0.49 1.73
N PHE A 100 -7.94 0.19 1.00
CA PHE A 100 -7.98 -0.60 -0.22
C PHE A 100 -6.95 -1.73 -0.16
N LEU A 101 -7.32 -2.89 -0.71
CA LEU A 101 -6.43 -4.02 -0.87
C LEU A 101 -6.44 -4.42 -2.35
N ILE A 102 -5.29 -4.31 -3.01
CA ILE A 102 -5.16 -4.51 -4.46
C ILE A 102 -4.07 -5.55 -4.72
N GLY A 103 -4.39 -6.54 -5.55
CA GLY A 103 -3.44 -7.52 -6.04
C GLY A 103 -2.55 -6.93 -7.12
N THR A 104 -1.23 -7.09 -7.00
CA THR A 104 -0.27 -6.61 -7.99
C THR A 104 0.79 -7.66 -8.32
N TYR A 105 1.42 -7.49 -9.46
CA TYR A 105 2.62 -8.20 -9.87
C TYR A 105 3.44 -7.31 -10.80
N VAL A 106 4.72 -7.64 -10.98
CA VAL A 106 5.62 -6.92 -11.88
C VAL A 106 5.56 -7.53 -13.27
N ILE A 107 5.26 -6.70 -14.28
CA ILE A 107 5.34 -7.09 -15.68
C ILE A 107 6.80 -7.01 -16.11
N LYS A 108 7.39 -8.15 -16.51
CA LYS A 108 8.82 -8.27 -16.81
C LYS A 108 9.25 -7.56 -18.10
N ASP A 109 8.31 -7.27 -19.00
CA ASP A 109 8.62 -6.74 -20.34
C ASP A 109 8.51 -5.21 -20.44
N GLY A 110 8.21 -4.50 -19.34
CA GLY A 110 8.29 -3.03 -19.25
C GLY A 110 7.34 -2.22 -20.14
N SER A 111 6.51 -2.88 -20.95
CA SER A 111 5.60 -2.25 -21.92
C SER A 111 4.26 -1.83 -21.31
N GLU A 112 3.82 -2.48 -20.23
CA GLU A 112 2.53 -2.20 -19.60
C GLU A 112 2.65 -2.21 -18.07
N MET A 113 1.87 -1.34 -17.42
CA MET A 113 1.71 -1.32 -15.99
C MET A 113 0.68 -2.39 -15.61
N SER A 114 0.91 -3.21 -14.58
CA SER A 114 -0.11 -4.18 -14.18
C SER A 114 -1.40 -3.47 -13.78
N SER A 115 -2.54 -4.09 -14.06
CA SER A 115 -3.86 -3.52 -13.79
C SER A 115 -3.95 -2.95 -12.36
N GLY A 116 -3.44 -3.69 -11.37
CA GLY A 116 -3.46 -3.22 -9.97
C GLY A 116 -2.66 -1.93 -9.71
N ILE A 117 -1.59 -1.65 -10.46
CA ILE A 117 -0.89 -0.36 -10.33
C ILE A 117 -1.66 0.75 -11.06
N GLN A 118 -2.34 0.43 -12.17
CA GLN A 118 -3.24 1.38 -12.84
C GLN A 118 -4.43 1.72 -11.93
N ASP A 119 -5.06 0.73 -11.31
CA ASP A 119 -6.13 0.89 -10.33
C ASP A 119 -5.67 1.74 -9.14
N THR A 120 -4.44 1.51 -8.66
CA THR A 120 -3.83 2.32 -7.59
C THR A 120 -3.67 3.78 -8.03
N LYS A 121 -3.25 4.03 -9.27
CA LYS A 121 -3.10 5.40 -9.81
C LYS A 121 -4.44 6.11 -9.93
N GLU A 122 -5.45 5.44 -10.49
CA GLU A 122 -6.80 6.00 -10.65
C GLU A 122 -7.42 6.30 -9.29
N PHE A 123 -7.27 5.39 -8.33
CA PHE A 123 -7.76 5.58 -6.99
C PHE A 123 -7.08 6.77 -6.29
N LEU A 124 -5.76 6.88 -6.38
CA LEU A 124 -5.04 8.03 -5.81
C LEU A 124 -5.47 9.35 -6.47
N ALA A 125 -5.75 9.36 -7.77
CA ALA A 125 -6.31 10.53 -8.46
C ALA A 125 -7.71 10.88 -7.92
N GLN A 126 -8.59 9.90 -7.71
CA GLN A 126 -9.91 10.14 -7.13
C GLN A 126 -9.82 10.67 -5.70
N LEU A 127 -8.94 10.08 -4.87
CA LEU A 127 -8.73 10.53 -3.50
C LEU A 127 -8.26 12.00 -3.43
N LEU A 128 -7.44 12.44 -4.39
CA LEU A 128 -6.99 13.83 -4.47
C LEU A 128 -8.10 14.77 -4.93
N LEU A 129 -8.92 14.37 -5.90
CA LEU A 129 -10.04 15.18 -6.39
C LEU A 129 -11.16 15.34 -5.33
N GLU A 130 -11.36 14.35 -4.46
CA GLU A 130 -12.35 14.41 -3.38
C GLU A 130 -11.92 15.26 -2.16
N ASN A 131 -10.63 15.58 -2.04
CA ASN A 131 -10.06 16.35 -0.91
C ASN A 131 -9.56 17.76 -1.34
N CYS A 132 -9.92 18.20 -2.54
CA CYS A 132 -9.67 19.56 -3.05
C CYS A 132 -10.89 20.46 -2.92
#